data_AF-A0A369VX34-F1
#
_entry.id   AF-A0A369VX34-F1
#
_cell.length_a   1.000
_cell.length_b   1.000
_cell.length_c   1.000
_cell.angle_alpha   90.00
_cell.angle_beta   90.00
_cell.angle_gamma   90.00
#
_symmetry.space_group_name_H-M   'P 1'
#
loop_
_entity.id
_entity.type
_entity.pdbx_description
1 polymer ?
#
loop_
_entity_poly.entity_id
_entity_poly.type
_entity_poly.pdbx_seq_one_letter_code
_entity_poly.pdbx_strand_id
1 'polypeptide(L)'
;MIRKSALLACVLALANAAPAFAGPIPQPYYFPNGSRGVKINYALPAACDANTKAAVDTINAAGRSFQLTGTTQNYTSTYYSATEDPDFINIQDGSSMSAIMRTIIYGYSGPAPAQAIDATVYVNTDRIYYDTGDTAQSTDLICGSSITPSNIGQHIDWQSAMTHEMGHVKGMDHRTDGSTGPCLMTTYLNPGQIKRSLCSDERALLVGFYG
;
A
#
# COMPACT_ATOMS: atom_id res chain seq x y z
N MET A 1 -22.86 54.33 26.39
CA MET A 1 -22.49 54.13 24.97
C MET A 1 -21.54 52.94 24.89
N ILE A 2 -22.00 51.86 24.26
CA ILE A 2 -21.27 50.60 24.11
C ILE A 2 -20.35 50.72 22.90
N ARG A 3 -19.04 50.54 23.06
CA ARG A 3 -18.14 50.24 21.95
C ARG A 3 -17.47 48.89 22.21
N LYS A 4 -18.05 47.85 21.62
CA LYS A 4 -17.44 46.53 21.47
C LYS A 4 -16.40 46.65 20.34
N SER A 5 -15.11 46.62 20.68
CA SER A 5 -14.06 46.45 19.69
C SER A 5 -13.90 44.95 19.44
N ALA A 6 -14.30 44.51 18.25
CA ALA A 6 -14.17 43.14 17.80
C ALA A 6 -12.68 42.79 17.64
N LEU A 7 -12.23 41.75 18.35
CA LEU A 7 -11.00 41.03 18.02
C LEU A 7 -11.16 40.42 16.63
N LEU A 8 -10.34 40.85 15.68
CA LEU A 8 -10.11 40.10 14.45
C LEU A 8 -8.85 39.24 14.67
N ALA A 9 -9.05 38.01 15.14
CA ALA A 9 -8.00 37.00 15.17
C ALA A 9 -7.80 36.50 13.73
N CYS A 10 -6.78 37.02 13.04
CA CYS A 10 -6.24 36.38 11.85
C CYS A 10 -5.56 35.08 12.28
N VAL A 11 -6.32 33.99 12.33
CA VAL A 11 -5.74 32.65 12.36
C VAL A 11 -5.19 32.40 10.96
N LEU A 12 -3.89 32.65 10.76
CA LEU A 12 -3.18 32.07 9.63
C LEU A 12 -3.28 30.55 9.77
N ALA A 13 -4.18 29.94 9.01
CA ALA A 13 -4.11 28.53 8.71
C ALA A 13 -2.85 28.34 7.84
N LEU A 14 -1.70 28.16 8.49
CA LEU A 14 -0.55 27.52 7.88
C LEU A 14 -1.01 26.10 7.56
N ALA A 15 -1.50 25.91 6.33
CA ALA A 15 -1.52 24.59 5.74
C ALA A 15 -0.08 24.10 5.79
N ASN A 16 0.22 23.16 6.69
CA ASN A 16 1.46 22.41 6.65
C ASN A 16 1.41 21.60 5.34
N ALA A 17 1.82 22.21 4.24
CA ALA A 17 2.23 21.46 3.07
C ALA A 17 3.39 20.60 3.56
N ALA A 18 3.16 19.29 3.62
CA ALA A 18 4.22 18.33 3.91
C ALA A 18 5.39 18.64 2.96
N PRO A 19 6.64 18.69 3.47
CA PRO A 19 7.78 19.03 2.64
C PRO A 19 7.84 18.05 1.47
N ALA A 20 7.81 18.58 0.24
CA ALA A 20 8.02 17.76 -0.95
C ALA A 20 9.40 17.10 -0.83
N PHE A 21 9.40 15.80 -0.59
CA PHE A 21 10.63 15.03 -0.53
C PHE A 21 11.23 14.97 -1.94
N ALA A 22 12.37 15.62 -2.16
CA ALA A 22 13.08 15.62 -3.44
C ALA A 22 13.86 14.31 -3.68
N GLY A 23 13.26 13.18 -3.33
CA GLY A 23 13.83 11.85 -3.51
C GLY A 23 13.45 11.22 -4.85
N PRO A 24 14.02 10.06 -5.20
CA PRO A 24 13.74 9.37 -6.46
C PRO A 24 12.33 8.81 -6.55
N ILE A 25 11.55 8.87 -5.47
CA ILE A 25 10.20 8.30 -5.35
C ILE A 25 9.21 9.46 -5.38
N PRO A 26 8.43 9.61 -6.48
CA PRO A 26 7.38 10.60 -6.56
C PRO A 26 6.31 10.35 -5.50
N GLN A 27 5.65 11.43 -5.09
CA GLN A 27 4.48 11.36 -4.22
C GLN A 27 3.32 12.16 -4.82
N PRO A 28 2.48 11.53 -5.65
CA PRO A 28 1.37 12.21 -6.30
C PRO A 28 0.18 12.44 -5.37
N TYR A 29 0.05 11.67 -4.28
CA TYR A 29 -1.09 11.75 -3.37
C TYR A 29 -0.75 11.38 -1.92
N TYR A 30 -1.68 11.62 -1.00
CA TYR A 30 -1.60 11.23 0.41
C TYR A 30 -2.99 10.95 0.99
N PHE A 31 -3.07 10.13 2.04
CA PHE A 31 -4.28 10.02 2.87
C PHE A 31 -4.17 10.95 4.08
N PRO A 32 -5.26 11.58 4.53
CA PRO A 32 -5.23 12.41 5.72
C PRO A 32 -4.89 11.59 6.97
N ASN A 33 -4.40 12.28 8.01
CA ASN A 33 -4.08 11.66 9.29
C ASN A 33 -5.28 10.86 9.85
N GLY A 34 -4.98 9.77 10.55
CA GLY A 34 -5.96 8.86 11.12
C GLY A 34 -5.65 7.41 10.77
N SER A 35 -6.69 6.61 10.53
CA SER A 35 -6.52 5.22 10.15
C SER A 35 -7.56 4.75 9.15
N ARG A 36 -7.16 3.79 8.33
CA ARG A 36 -8.07 2.99 7.51
C ARG A 36 -7.92 1.52 7.88
N GLY A 37 -9.01 0.78 7.91
CA GLY A 37 -8.95 -0.68 7.98
C GLY A 37 -8.41 -1.24 6.66
N VAL A 38 -7.89 -2.46 6.68
CA VAL A 38 -7.52 -3.23 5.50
C VAL A 38 -8.36 -4.48 5.50
N LYS A 39 -9.14 -4.67 4.45
CA LYS A 39 -10.08 -5.77 4.28
C LYS A 39 -9.60 -6.70 3.19
N ILE A 40 -9.57 -8.00 3.47
CA ILE A 40 -9.14 -9.03 2.52
C ILE A 40 -10.38 -9.74 1.97
N ASN A 41 -10.52 -9.79 0.66
CA ASN A 41 -11.61 -10.50 0.01
C ASN A 41 -11.52 -11.99 0.36
N TYR A 42 -12.64 -12.60 0.79
CA TYR A 42 -12.69 -14.01 1.19
C TYR A 42 -12.26 -15.01 0.09
N ALA A 43 -12.29 -14.59 -1.19
CA ALA A 43 -11.82 -15.40 -2.31
C ALA A 43 -10.28 -15.50 -2.36
N LEU A 44 -9.57 -14.63 -1.65
CA LEU A 44 -8.11 -14.71 -1.54
C LEU A 44 -7.71 -15.78 -0.51
N PRO A 45 -6.53 -16.41 -0.67
CA PRO A 45 -6.12 -17.51 0.19
C PRO A 45 -5.77 -17.00 1.59
N ALA A 46 -6.49 -17.49 2.61
CA ALA A 46 -6.22 -17.16 4.01
C ALA A 46 -4.78 -17.52 4.46
N ALA A 47 -4.11 -18.44 3.74
CA ALA A 47 -2.70 -18.76 3.96
C ALA A 47 -1.77 -17.55 3.78
N CYS A 48 -2.20 -16.53 3.04
CA CYS A 48 -1.40 -15.33 2.78
C CYS A 48 -1.68 -14.18 3.77
N ASP A 49 -2.68 -14.30 4.65
CA ASP A 49 -3.10 -13.24 5.58
C ASP A 49 -1.96 -12.79 6.50
N ALA A 50 -1.15 -13.73 6.99
CA ALA A 50 0.00 -13.42 7.84
C ALA A 50 1.06 -12.58 7.10
N ASN A 51 1.30 -12.87 5.82
CA ASN A 51 2.21 -12.09 4.98
C ASN A 51 1.63 -10.71 4.65
N THR A 52 0.32 -10.60 4.40
CA THR A 52 -0.38 -9.32 4.22
C THR A 52 -0.28 -8.45 5.47
N LYS A 53 -0.52 -9.03 6.65
CA LYS A 53 -0.32 -8.33 7.93
C LYS A 53 1.12 -7.83 8.06
N ALA A 54 2.11 -8.68 7.78
CA ALA A 54 3.51 -8.31 7.89
C ALA A 54 3.90 -7.18 6.90
N ALA A 55 3.32 -7.14 5.70
CA ALA A 55 3.49 -6.05 4.75
C ALA A 55 2.96 -4.72 5.31
N VAL A 56 1.76 -4.73 5.88
CA VAL A 56 1.18 -3.54 6.52
C VAL A 56 1.97 -3.08 7.74
N ASP A 57 2.41 -4.02 8.58
CA ASP A 57 3.26 -3.70 9.74
C ASP A 57 4.56 -3.01 9.29
N THR A 58 5.22 -3.50 8.23
CA THR A 58 6.42 -2.87 7.65
C THR A 58 6.18 -1.43 7.23
N ILE A 59 5.06 -1.17 6.55
CA ILE A 59 4.72 0.17 6.06
C ILE A 59 4.33 1.12 7.21
N ASN A 60 3.53 0.66 8.16
CA ASN A 60 3.14 1.45 9.33
C ASN A 60 4.31 1.80 10.24
N ALA A 61 5.37 0.98 10.27
CA ALA A 61 6.56 1.26 11.06
C ALA A 61 7.30 2.55 10.63
N ALA A 62 7.08 3.01 9.39
CA ALA A 62 7.73 4.19 8.83
C ALA A 62 6.90 5.48 8.90
N GLY A 63 5.63 5.44 9.35
CA GLY A 63 4.79 6.64 9.40
C GLY A 63 3.58 6.45 10.31
N ARG A 64 3.46 7.26 11.37
CA ARG A 64 2.50 7.08 12.48
C ARG A 64 1.21 7.87 12.32
N SER A 65 1.23 8.96 11.58
CA SER A 65 0.11 9.90 11.48
C SER A 65 -1.04 9.37 10.62
N PHE A 66 -0.78 8.46 9.68
CA PHE A 66 -1.79 7.65 9.00
C PHE A 66 -1.46 6.17 9.20
N GLN A 67 -2.42 5.35 9.63
CA GLN A 67 -2.22 3.93 9.95
C GLN A 67 -3.16 3.01 9.17
N LEU A 68 -2.64 1.90 8.68
CA LEU A 68 -3.44 0.81 8.12
C LEU A 68 -3.71 -0.22 9.22
N THR A 69 -4.95 -0.65 9.42
CA THR A 69 -5.34 -1.48 10.58
C THR A 69 -6.17 -2.68 10.13
N GLY A 70 -6.48 -3.63 11.01
CA GLY A 70 -7.51 -4.64 10.74
C GLY A 70 -7.19 -5.72 9.70
N THR A 71 -5.92 -5.90 9.31
CA THR A 71 -5.44 -6.85 8.27
C THR A 71 -5.69 -8.35 8.53
N THR A 72 -6.56 -8.68 9.46
CA THR A 72 -7.03 -10.04 9.77
C THR A 72 -8.53 -10.18 9.52
N GLN A 73 -9.19 -9.15 8.99
CA GLN A 73 -10.62 -9.15 8.74
C GLN A 73 -10.88 -9.53 7.28
N ASN A 74 -11.24 -10.79 7.09
CA ASN A 74 -11.84 -11.27 5.85
C ASN A 74 -13.30 -10.81 5.80
N TYR A 75 -13.79 -10.47 4.60
CA TYR A 75 -15.19 -10.10 4.40
C TYR A 75 -15.81 -10.92 3.27
N THR A 76 -17.10 -11.22 3.40
CA THR A 76 -17.82 -12.20 2.56
C THR A 76 -18.40 -11.61 1.26
N SER A 77 -18.15 -10.34 0.97
CA SER A 77 -18.68 -9.69 -0.25
C SER A 77 -17.76 -9.94 -1.43
N THR A 78 -18.34 -10.33 -2.57
CA THR A 78 -17.64 -10.38 -3.86
C THR A 78 -17.50 -9.00 -4.51
N TYR A 79 -18.17 -7.97 -3.97
CA TYR A 79 -18.28 -6.66 -4.59
C TYR A 79 -17.63 -5.57 -3.73
N TYR A 80 -16.86 -4.71 -4.39
CA TYR A 80 -16.32 -3.46 -3.84
C TYR A 80 -17.35 -2.34 -3.96
N SER A 81 -17.53 -1.56 -2.89
CA SER A 81 -18.22 -0.28 -2.95
C SER A 81 -17.56 0.71 -1.99
N ALA A 82 -16.86 1.70 -2.54
CA ALA A 82 -16.30 2.83 -1.79
C ALA A 82 -17.34 3.55 -0.91
N THR A 83 -18.60 3.52 -1.37
CA THR A 83 -19.76 4.08 -0.66
C THR A 83 -20.24 3.22 0.50
N GLU A 84 -20.00 1.90 0.46
CA GLU A 84 -20.40 0.98 1.53
C GLU A 84 -19.31 0.83 2.60
N ASP A 85 -18.03 0.98 2.23
CA ASP A 85 -16.88 0.78 3.12
C ASP A 85 -15.83 1.91 3.05
N PRO A 86 -16.20 3.19 3.27
CA PRO A 86 -15.30 4.35 3.09
C PRO A 86 -14.12 4.40 4.06
N ASP A 87 -14.13 3.56 5.10
CA ASP A 87 -13.08 3.48 6.11
C ASP A 87 -12.07 2.35 5.86
N PHE A 88 -12.18 1.63 4.74
CA PHE A 88 -11.35 0.47 4.44
C PHE A 88 -10.60 0.59 3.12
N ILE A 89 -9.33 0.19 3.13
CA ILE A 89 -8.58 -0.17 1.94
C ILE A 89 -8.88 -1.64 1.64
N ASN A 90 -9.31 -1.93 0.42
CA ASN A 90 -9.75 -3.27 0.06
C ASN A 90 -8.66 -4.01 -0.73
N ILE A 91 -8.41 -5.27 -0.37
CA ILE A 91 -7.59 -6.20 -1.14
C ILE A 91 -8.54 -7.17 -1.86
N GLN A 92 -8.66 -7.01 -3.16
CA GLN A 92 -9.66 -7.64 -4.01
C GLN A 92 -9.05 -8.70 -4.93
N ASP A 93 -9.89 -9.67 -5.30
CA ASP A 93 -9.63 -10.52 -6.45
C ASP A 93 -9.64 -9.68 -7.74
N GLY A 94 -8.56 -9.80 -8.50
CA GLY A 94 -8.36 -9.19 -9.80
C GLY A 94 -8.11 -10.22 -10.90
N SER A 95 -8.72 -11.42 -10.81
CA SER A 95 -8.63 -12.48 -11.83
C SER A 95 -8.68 -11.89 -13.25
N SER A 96 -7.87 -12.44 -14.15
CA SER A 96 -7.69 -11.99 -15.54
C SER A 96 -6.96 -10.65 -15.73
N MET A 97 -6.44 -10.02 -14.68
CA MET A 97 -5.54 -8.86 -14.85
C MET A 97 -4.16 -9.28 -15.39
N SER A 98 -3.44 -8.37 -16.03
CA SER A 98 -2.09 -8.65 -16.57
C SER A 98 -0.97 -8.45 -15.54
N ALA A 99 -1.15 -7.55 -14.58
CA ALA A 99 -0.19 -7.33 -13.49
C ALA A 99 -0.33 -8.44 -12.43
N ILE A 100 0.66 -8.58 -11.55
CA ILE A 100 0.64 -9.55 -10.45
C ILE A 100 -0.19 -9.02 -9.28
N MET A 101 0.05 -7.77 -8.92
CA MET A 101 -0.81 -6.96 -8.05
C MET A 101 -0.89 -5.56 -8.65
N ARG A 102 -1.92 -4.80 -8.25
CA ARG A 102 -2.10 -3.41 -8.69
C ARG A 102 -2.91 -2.63 -7.68
N THR A 103 -2.36 -1.51 -7.24
CA THR A 103 -3.11 -0.50 -6.49
C THR A 103 -3.81 0.48 -7.42
N ILE A 104 -5.09 0.77 -7.14
CA ILE A 104 -5.85 1.88 -7.72
C ILE A 104 -6.17 2.86 -6.60
N ILE A 105 -5.93 4.14 -6.86
CA ILE A 105 -6.16 5.24 -5.92
C ILE A 105 -7.27 6.12 -6.48
N TYR A 106 -8.23 6.46 -5.64
CA TYR A 106 -9.42 7.20 -6.02
C TYR A 106 -9.46 8.59 -5.41
N GLY A 107 -10.10 9.51 -6.13
CA GLY A 107 -10.50 10.80 -5.58
C GLY A 107 -9.39 11.82 -5.38
N TYR A 108 -8.20 11.62 -5.96
CA TYR A 108 -7.12 12.61 -5.92
C TYR A 108 -7.10 13.45 -7.21
N SER A 109 -7.08 14.78 -7.06
CA SER A 109 -6.95 15.74 -8.16
C SER A 109 -6.42 17.08 -7.61
N GLY A 110 -5.71 17.87 -8.43
CA GLY A 110 -5.09 19.13 -7.99
C GLY A 110 -3.55 19.07 -7.98
N PRO A 111 -2.86 20.04 -7.38
CA PRO A 111 -1.40 20.02 -7.30
C PRO A 111 -0.93 18.84 -6.44
N ALA A 112 0.09 18.12 -6.91
CA ALA A 112 0.68 17.01 -6.17
C ALA A 112 1.51 17.51 -4.97
N PRO A 113 1.44 16.84 -3.81
CA PRO A 113 0.59 15.68 -3.51
C PRO A 113 -0.87 16.09 -3.23
N ALA A 114 -1.82 15.45 -3.90
CA ALA A 114 -3.26 15.66 -3.68
C ALA A 114 -3.82 14.68 -2.64
N GLN A 115 -4.86 15.09 -1.90
CA GLN A 115 -5.51 14.18 -0.95
C GLN A 115 -6.26 13.08 -1.71
N ALA A 116 -6.01 11.81 -1.36
CA ALA A 116 -6.76 10.65 -1.82
C ALA A 116 -7.96 10.38 -0.90
N ILE A 117 -9.00 9.77 -1.48
CA ILE A 117 -10.24 9.45 -0.76
C ILE A 117 -10.27 7.97 -0.41
N ASP A 118 -9.85 7.11 -1.35
CA ASP A 118 -9.94 5.67 -1.24
C ASP A 118 -8.84 4.96 -2.05
N ALA A 119 -8.58 3.69 -1.75
CA ALA A 119 -7.70 2.83 -2.51
C ALA A 119 -8.16 1.36 -2.50
N THR A 120 -7.89 0.68 -3.61
CA THR A 120 -8.09 -0.76 -3.75
C THR A 120 -6.82 -1.41 -4.29
N VAL A 121 -6.39 -2.49 -3.66
CA VAL A 121 -5.32 -3.36 -4.15
C VAL A 121 -5.95 -4.57 -4.82
N TYR A 122 -5.71 -4.76 -6.10
CA TYR A 122 -6.12 -5.96 -6.83
C TYR A 122 -4.99 -6.97 -6.85
N VAL A 123 -5.31 -8.23 -6.59
CA VAL A 123 -4.39 -9.37 -6.68
C VAL A 123 -4.80 -10.25 -7.84
N ASN A 124 -3.85 -10.59 -8.70
CA ASN A 124 -4.10 -11.53 -9.77
C ASN A 124 -4.16 -12.97 -9.22
N THR A 125 -5.37 -13.46 -8.99
CA THR A 125 -5.62 -14.78 -8.42
C THR A 125 -5.24 -15.93 -9.36
N ASP A 126 -5.19 -15.69 -10.68
CA ASP A 126 -4.72 -16.66 -11.68
C ASP A 126 -3.20 -16.93 -11.58
N ARG A 127 -2.50 -16.19 -10.73
CA ARG A 127 -1.05 -16.24 -10.55
C ARG A 127 -0.67 -16.57 -9.12
N ILE A 128 -1.58 -17.11 -8.31
CA ILE A 128 -1.26 -17.52 -6.93
C ILE A 128 -1.12 -19.03 -6.90
N TYR A 129 0.06 -19.50 -6.48
CA TYR A 129 0.27 -20.90 -6.18
C TYR A 129 0.00 -21.16 -4.70
N TYR A 130 -1.19 -21.66 -4.37
CA TYR A 130 -1.63 -21.91 -2.99
C TYR A 130 -2.45 -23.19 -2.79
N ASP A 131 -2.79 -23.93 -3.85
CA ASP A 131 -3.60 -25.15 -3.79
C ASP A 131 -2.83 -26.39 -4.28
N THR A 132 -3.10 -27.52 -3.62
CA THR A 132 -2.59 -28.86 -3.89
C THR A 132 -3.01 -29.44 -5.25
N GLY A 133 -4.02 -28.87 -5.91
CA GLY A 133 -4.47 -29.25 -7.25
C GLY A 133 -3.88 -28.43 -8.40
N ASP A 134 -3.14 -27.36 -8.09
CA ASP A 134 -2.61 -26.44 -9.10
C ASP A 134 -1.18 -26.83 -9.54
N THR A 135 -0.85 -26.61 -10.80
CA THR A 135 0.51 -26.78 -11.31
C THR A 135 1.23 -25.44 -11.17
N ALA A 136 2.04 -25.32 -10.13
CA ALA A 136 2.88 -24.13 -9.89
C ALA A 136 3.57 -23.68 -11.18
N GLN A 137 3.26 -22.48 -11.65
CA GLN A 137 4.08 -21.81 -12.63
C GLN A 137 5.25 -21.14 -11.95
N SER A 138 6.37 -21.12 -12.66
CA SER A 138 7.63 -20.59 -12.14
C SER A 138 7.54 -19.15 -11.66
N THR A 139 6.55 -18.36 -12.07
CA THR A 139 6.40 -16.93 -11.70
C THR A 139 5.19 -16.65 -10.82
N ASP A 140 4.61 -17.68 -10.20
CA ASP A 140 3.46 -17.50 -9.33
C ASP A 140 3.82 -16.80 -8.02
N LEU A 141 2.85 -16.08 -7.47
CA LEU A 141 2.84 -15.57 -6.12
C LEU A 141 2.78 -16.75 -5.14
N ILE A 142 3.71 -16.75 -4.20
CA ILE A 142 3.71 -17.69 -3.09
C ILE A 142 3.70 -16.94 -1.75
N CYS A 143 3.00 -17.51 -0.78
CA CYS A 143 2.94 -17.00 0.59
C CYS A 143 3.25 -18.13 1.58
N GLY A 144 3.51 -17.75 2.83
CA GLY A 144 3.91 -18.67 3.89
C GLY A 144 5.12 -18.18 4.68
N SER A 145 5.19 -18.61 5.94
CA SER A 145 6.26 -18.25 6.86
C SER A 145 7.60 -18.93 6.55
N SER A 146 7.60 -20.01 5.76
CA SER A 146 8.80 -20.77 5.39
C SER A 146 9.51 -20.23 4.15
N ILE A 147 8.97 -19.20 3.48
CA ILE A 147 9.56 -18.64 2.26
C ILE A 147 10.77 -17.76 2.61
N THR A 148 11.92 -18.13 2.04
CA THR A 148 13.25 -17.57 2.25
C THR A 148 13.96 -17.38 0.90
N PRO A 149 15.04 -16.57 0.84
CA PRO A 149 15.81 -16.41 -0.41
C PRO A 149 16.36 -17.74 -0.96
N SER A 150 16.62 -18.72 -0.09
CA SER A 150 17.15 -20.04 -0.49
C SER A 150 16.13 -20.99 -1.11
N ASN A 151 14.82 -20.77 -0.90
CA ASN A 151 13.79 -21.71 -1.36
C ASN A 151 12.67 -21.08 -2.21
N ILE A 152 12.67 -19.76 -2.41
CA ILE A 152 11.69 -19.08 -3.26
C ILE A 152 11.82 -19.44 -4.75
N GLY A 153 12.98 -19.92 -5.21
CA GLY A 153 13.17 -20.31 -6.60
C GLY A 153 12.94 -19.16 -7.56
N GLN A 154 12.04 -19.33 -8.53
CA GLN A 154 11.60 -18.27 -9.45
C GLN A 154 10.27 -17.64 -9.03
N HIS A 155 9.68 -18.03 -7.90
CA HIS A 155 8.39 -17.49 -7.50
C HIS A 155 8.48 -16.03 -7.05
N ILE A 156 7.32 -15.39 -6.96
CA ILE A 156 7.19 -14.02 -6.49
C ILE A 156 6.71 -14.05 -5.04
N ASP A 157 7.44 -13.39 -4.15
CA ASP A 157 7.07 -13.35 -2.74
C ASP A 157 5.84 -12.47 -2.52
N TRP A 158 4.77 -13.06 -2.00
CA TRP A 158 3.53 -12.33 -1.68
C TRP A 158 3.78 -11.13 -0.79
N GLN A 159 4.55 -11.30 0.30
CA GLN A 159 4.80 -10.19 1.21
C GLN A 159 5.53 -9.05 0.50
N SER A 160 6.49 -9.36 -0.37
CA SER A 160 7.22 -8.34 -1.13
C SER A 160 6.30 -7.56 -2.06
N ALA A 161 5.46 -8.25 -2.85
CA ALA A 161 4.47 -7.61 -3.72
C ALA A 161 3.46 -6.79 -2.90
N MET A 162 2.90 -7.36 -1.83
CA MET A 162 1.94 -6.67 -0.98
C MET A 162 2.55 -5.46 -0.25
N THR A 163 3.82 -5.54 0.17
CA THR A 163 4.48 -4.38 0.82
C THR A 163 4.69 -3.26 -0.19
N HIS A 164 5.00 -3.59 -1.45
CA HIS A 164 5.05 -2.62 -2.54
C HIS A 164 3.70 -1.93 -2.76
N GLU A 165 2.62 -2.70 -2.87
CA GLU A 165 1.27 -2.14 -3.04
C GLU A 165 0.83 -1.29 -1.84
N MET A 166 1.14 -1.72 -0.61
CA MET A 166 0.88 -0.89 0.58
C MET A 166 1.72 0.38 0.61
N GLY A 167 2.88 0.38 -0.07
CA GLY A 167 3.65 1.58 -0.34
C GLY A 167 2.90 2.56 -1.25
N HIS A 168 2.27 2.07 -2.31
CA HIS A 168 1.33 2.85 -3.12
C HIS A 168 0.17 3.37 -2.29
N VAL A 169 -0.46 2.55 -1.44
CA VAL A 169 -1.53 3.02 -0.53
C VAL A 169 -1.08 4.17 0.37
N LYS A 170 0.20 4.24 0.75
CA LYS A 170 0.75 5.37 1.51
C LYS A 170 1.12 6.60 0.65
N GLY A 171 1.02 6.55 -0.66
CA GLY A 171 1.33 7.70 -1.52
C GLY A 171 2.66 7.60 -2.26
N MET A 172 3.42 6.53 -2.09
CA MET A 172 4.65 6.34 -2.87
C MET A 172 4.30 5.92 -4.29
N ASP A 173 4.87 6.56 -5.30
CA ASP A 173 4.84 6.03 -6.67
C ASP A 173 6.09 5.15 -6.93
N HIS A 174 6.20 4.58 -8.12
CA HIS A 174 7.42 3.93 -8.55
C HIS A 174 8.60 4.90 -8.50
N ARG A 175 9.72 4.42 -7.97
CA ARG A 175 11.00 5.14 -8.07
C ARG A 175 11.39 5.35 -9.52
N THR A 176 11.99 6.50 -9.78
CA THR A 176 12.32 7.00 -11.14
C THR A 176 13.80 6.91 -11.48
N ASP A 177 14.65 6.49 -10.53
CA ASP A 177 16.09 6.39 -10.69
C ASP A 177 16.57 5.07 -11.32
N GLY A 178 15.64 4.19 -11.70
CA GLY A 178 15.93 2.89 -12.31
C GLY A 178 16.54 1.86 -11.35
N SER A 179 16.64 2.14 -10.05
CA SER A 179 17.18 1.19 -9.09
C SER A 179 16.20 0.02 -8.91
N THR A 180 16.72 -1.21 -9.03
CA THR A 180 15.96 -2.46 -8.88
C THR A 180 16.43 -3.29 -7.69
N GLY A 181 17.32 -2.72 -6.85
CA GLY A 181 17.97 -3.37 -5.71
C GLY A 181 16.99 -3.73 -4.56
N PRO A 182 17.36 -3.55 -3.27
CA PRO A 182 16.51 -3.99 -2.16
C PRO A 182 15.21 -3.19 -2.01
N CYS A 183 15.06 -2.12 -2.79
CA CYS A 183 13.97 -1.17 -2.71
C CYS A 183 12.64 -1.76 -3.21
N LEU A 184 11.59 -1.51 -2.44
CA LEU A 184 10.24 -1.99 -2.67
C LEU A 184 9.59 -1.30 -3.87
N MET A 185 9.66 0.02 -3.96
CA MET A 185 8.97 0.85 -4.95
C MET A 185 9.63 0.83 -6.33
N THR A 186 10.42 -0.19 -6.64
CA THR A 186 10.86 -0.43 -8.02
C THR A 186 9.68 -0.88 -8.88
N THR A 187 9.64 -0.48 -10.16
CA THR A 187 8.55 -0.83 -11.08
C THR A 187 8.39 -2.34 -11.30
N TYR A 188 9.48 -3.10 -11.15
CA TYR A 188 9.48 -4.53 -11.41
C TYR A 188 10.00 -5.30 -10.21
N LEU A 189 9.11 -6.10 -9.61
CA LEU A 189 9.51 -7.14 -8.66
C LEU A 189 9.97 -8.35 -9.47
N ASN A 190 11.28 -8.60 -9.49
CA ASN A 190 11.81 -9.72 -10.25
C ASN A 190 11.54 -11.04 -9.52
N PRO A 191 11.26 -12.12 -10.27
CA PRO A 191 11.06 -13.43 -9.67
C PRO A 191 12.30 -13.92 -8.91
N GLY A 192 12.09 -14.65 -7.82
CA GLY A 192 13.15 -15.13 -6.90
C GLY A 192 13.70 -14.09 -5.93
N GLN A 193 13.20 -12.85 -5.95
CA GLN A 193 13.60 -11.81 -5.00
C GLN A 193 12.66 -11.76 -3.79
N ILE A 194 13.24 -11.50 -2.62
CA ILE A 194 12.50 -11.17 -1.39
C ILE A 194 12.89 -9.75 -0.96
N LYS A 195 11.91 -8.85 -0.96
CA LYS A 195 12.02 -7.44 -0.57
C LYS A 195 10.91 -7.15 0.45
N ARG A 196 11.20 -7.30 1.74
CA ARG A 196 10.20 -7.17 2.83
C ARG A 196 10.45 -5.96 3.74
N SER A 197 11.31 -5.04 3.31
CA SER A 197 11.71 -3.87 4.08
C SER A 197 11.91 -2.67 3.16
N LEU A 198 11.55 -1.49 3.64
CA LEU A 198 11.77 -0.22 2.96
C LEU A 198 13.26 0.09 2.88
N CYS A 199 13.73 0.56 1.73
CA CYS A 199 15.05 1.16 1.66
C CYS A 199 15.04 2.60 2.22
N SER A 200 16.22 3.22 2.35
CA SER A 200 16.39 4.43 3.16
C SER A 200 15.56 5.62 2.67
N ASP A 201 15.48 5.82 1.36
CA ASP A 201 14.71 6.88 0.71
C ASP A 201 13.19 6.64 0.81
N GLU A 202 12.72 5.40 0.62
CA GLU A 202 11.32 5.01 0.83
C GLU A 202 10.88 5.26 2.27
N ARG A 203 11.71 4.85 3.24
CA ARG A 203 11.44 5.11 4.65
C ARG A 203 11.45 6.60 4.96
N ALA A 204 12.43 7.35 4.47
CA ALA A 204 12.54 8.78 4.72
C ALA A 204 11.36 9.56 4.12
N LEU A 205 10.87 9.16 2.94
CA LEU A 205 9.66 9.71 2.34
C LEU A 205 8.45 9.51 3.26
N LEU A 206 8.20 8.28 3.72
CA LEU A 206 7.07 7.99 4.61
C LEU A 206 7.17 8.71 5.96
N VAL A 207 8.37 8.82 6.54
CA VAL A 207 8.59 9.59 7.77
C VAL A 207 8.39 11.08 7.52
N GLY A 208 8.79 11.61 6.36
CA GLY A 208 8.58 13.02 6.03
C GLY A 208 7.10 13.40 5.94
N PHE A 209 6.25 12.47 5.51
CA PHE A 209 4.82 12.71 5.31
C PHE A 209 3.93 12.30 6.48
N TYR A 210 4.27 11.20 7.16
CA TYR A 210 3.44 10.63 8.21
C TYR A 210 4.20 10.43 9.53
N GLY A 211 5.46 10.84 9.64
CA GLY A 211 6.29 10.70 10.85
C GLY A 211 5.78 11.49 12.05
#